data_AF-A0A2M7QDL4-F1
#
_entry.id   AF-A0A2M7QDL4-F1
#
_cell.length_a   1.000
_cell.length_b   1.000
_cell.length_c   1.000
_cell.angle_alpha   90.00
_cell.angle_beta   90.00
_cell.angle_gamma   90.00
#
_symmetry.space_group_name_H-M   'P 1'
#
loop_
_entity.id
_entity.type
_entity.pdbx_description
1 polymer ?
#
loop_
_entity_poly.entity_id
_entity_poly.type
_entity_poly.pdbx_seq_one_letter_code
_entity_poly.pdbx_strand_id
1 'polypeptide(L)'
;MSDYKNKSSNFGVGLAIGAFLGAVATFFLSPTSGEENRKMVAKKVKQLEELLEDSELDKKVKLIFGEVTEEATMLYKKSKKMLIKKLSELREAVTSIDKEKYETVVHDTVEILKKEAKKEGKEMEKLKEELSKEWKKLAAAKKK
;
A
#
# COMPACT_ATOMS: atom_id res chain seq x y z
N MET A 1 9.99 34.79 19.81
CA MET A 1 10.75 33.89 18.91
C MET A 1 11.08 32.63 19.70
N SER A 2 10.39 31.54 19.43
CA SER A 2 10.72 30.23 20.00
C SER A 2 10.18 29.17 19.07
N ASP A 3 11.04 28.79 18.13
CA ASP A 3 10.93 27.69 17.19
C ASP A 3 10.52 26.40 17.89
N TYR A 4 9.26 26.00 17.73
CA TYR A 4 8.84 24.63 18.03
C TYR A 4 9.17 23.75 16.84
N LYS A 5 10.43 23.32 16.76
CA LYS A 5 10.90 22.31 15.82
C LYS A 5 10.30 20.97 16.24
N ASN A 6 9.08 20.69 15.78
CA ASN A 6 8.44 19.39 15.96
C ASN A 6 9.22 18.34 15.15
N LYS A 7 10.15 17.67 15.83
CA LYS A 7 10.89 16.53 15.28
C LYS A 7 9.93 15.33 15.31
N SER A 8 9.05 15.24 14.30
CA SER A 8 8.20 14.07 14.12
C SER A 8 9.11 12.83 14.04
N SER A 9 8.82 11.82 14.86
CA SER A 9 9.66 10.63 14.91
C SER A 9 9.45 9.83 13.61
N ASN A 10 10.52 9.72 12.82
CA ASN A 10 10.65 9.06 11.51
C ASN A 10 10.16 7.59 11.42
N PHE A 11 9.72 7.00 12.54
CA PHE A 11 9.27 5.60 12.64
C PHE A 11 7.74 5.47 12.59
N GLY A 12 7.00 6.50 12.98
CA GLY A 12 5.54 6.42 13.20
C GLY A 12 4.72 6.25 11.92
N VAL A 13 5.04 6.99 10.86
CA VAL A 13 4.24 7.01 9.62
C VAL A 13 4.48 5.78 8.75
N GLY A 14 5.73 5.32 8.64
CA GLY A 14 6.04 4.07 7.96
C GLY A 14 5.37 2.87 8.62
N LEU A 15 5.24 2.91 9.95
CA LEU A 15 4.46 1.95 10.72
C LEU A 15 2.95 2.14 10.54
N ALA A 16 2.46 3.38 10.46
CA ALA A 16 1.04 3.68 10.20
C ALA A 16 0.57 3.22 8.81
N ILE A 17 1.33 3.50 7.74
CA ILE A 17 1.02 3.04 6.37
C ILE A 17 1.09 1.51 6.31
N GLY A 18 2.12 0.90 6.91
CA GLY A 18 2.23 -0.56 6.97
C GLY A 18 1.10 -1.22 7.75
N ALA A 19 0.72 -0.65 8.90
CA ALA A 19 -0.41 -1.10 9.71
C ALA A 19 -1.75 -0.91 8.98
N PHE A 20 -1.90 0.19 8.25
CA PHE A 20 -3.08 0.48 7.45
C PHE A 20 -3.28 -0.55 6.32
N LEU A 21 -2.24 -0.80 5.53
CA LEU A 21 -2.29 -1.82 4.46
C LEU A 21 -2.46 -3.22 5.04
N GLY A 22 -1.91 -3.44 6.22
CA GLY A 22 -2.22 -4.60 7.03
C GLY A 22 -3.73 -4.72 7.32
N ALA A 23 -4.30 -3.71 7.96
CA ALA A 23 -5.73 -3.69 8.28
C ALA A 23 -6.61 -3.88 7.04
N VAL A 24 -6.21 -3.34 5.87
CA VAL A 24 -6.89 -3.56 4.60
C VAL A 24 -6.85 -5.04 4.18
N ALA A 25 -5.71 -5.69 4.25
CA ALA A 25 -5.61 -7.10 3.91
C ALA A 25 -6.38 -7.99 4.91
N THR A 26 -6.35 -7.72 6.21
CA THR A 26 -7.21 -8.45 7.18
C THR A 26 -8.68 -8.18 6.97
N PHE A 27 -9.03 -6.96 6.58
CA PHE A 27 -10.40 -6.61 6.21
C PHE A 27 -10.86 -7.48 5.03
N PHE A 28 -10.05 -7.59 3.98
CA PHE A 28 -10.32 -8.49 2.87
C PHE A 28 -10.11 -9.99 3.19
N LEU A 29 -9.74 -10.36 4.42
CA LEU A 29 -9.88 -11.74 4.91
C LEU A 29 -11.29 -12.03 5.43
N SER A 30 -12.06 -11.01 5.85
CA SER A 30 -13.38 -11.16 6.46
C SER A 30 -14.55 -11.15 5.46
N PRO A 31 -15.60 -11.97 5.64
CA PRO A 31 -16.80 -11.97 4.79
C PRO A 31 -17.60 -10.68 4.93
N THR A 32 -17.75 -9.96 3.83
CA THR A 32 -18.53 -8.72 3.72
C THR A 32 -19.37 -8.74 2.45
N SER A 33 -20.56 -8.15 2.48
CA SER A 33 -21.42 -8.05 1.30
C SER A 33 -20.84 -7.08 0.24
N GLY A 34 -21.24 -7.21 -1.03
CA GLY A 34 -20.70 -6.39 -2.12
C GLY A 34 -20.92 -4.88 -1.98
N GLU A 35 -22.09 -4.45 -1.48
CA GLU A 35 -22.36 -3.03 -1.24
C GLU A 35 -21.49 -2.48 -0.10
N GLU A 36 -21.38 -3.22 0.99
CA GLU A 36 -20.57 -2.86 2.14
C GLU A 36 -19.08 -2.82 1.78
N ASN A 37 -18.62 -3.78 0.97
CA ASN A 37 -17.26 -3.86 0.46
C ASN A 37 -16.89 -2.60 -0.34
N ARG A 38 -17.76 -2.16 -1.27
CA ARG A 38 -17.53 -0.93 -2.04
C ARG A 38 -17.42 0.31 -1.17
N LYS A 39 -18.30 0.46 -0.17
CA LYS A 39 -18.25 1.58 0.80
C LYS A 39 -16.95 1.56 1.61
N MET A 40 -16.53 0.37 2.03
CA MET A 40 -15.29 0.21 2.80
C MET A 40 -14.04 0.48 1.96
N VAL A 41 -14.00 0.03 0.70
CA VAL A 41 -12.92 0.38 -0.24
C VAL A 41 -12.78 1.88 -0.37
N ALA A 42 -13.87 2.60 -0.60
CA ALA A 42 -13.84 4.06 -0.71
C ALA A 42 -13.28 4.70 0.56
N LYS A 43 -13.71 4.25 1.74
CA LYS A 43 -13.19 4.70 3.03
C LYS A 43 -11.70 4.41 3.19
N LYS A 44 -11.25 3.21 2.81
CA LYS A 44 -9.82 2.82 2.88
C LYS A 44 -8.98 3.64 1.91
N VAL A 45 -9.43 3.87 0.68
CA VAL A 45 -8.72 4.74 -0.28
C VAL A 45 -8.58 6.15 0.28
N LYS A 46 -9.64 6.72 0.87
CA LYS A 46 -9.58 8.04 1.50
C LYS A 46 -8.60 8.10 2.68
N GLN A 47 -8.65 7.11 3.58
CA GLN A 47 -7.71 7.00 4.70
C GLN A 47 -6.27 6.85 4.21
N LEU A 48 -6.05 6.12 3.12
CA LEU A 48 -4.74 6.00 2.50
C LEU A 48 -4.27 7.36 1.96
N GLU A 49 -5.15 8.14 1.30
CA GLU A 49 -4.80 9.47 0.80
C GLU A 49 -4.37 10.40 1.94
N GLU A 50 -5.12 10.44 3.04
CA GLU A 50 -4.77 11.21 4.24
C GLU A 50 -3.39 10.80 4.80
N LEU A 51 -3.10 9.49 4.84
CA LEU A 51 -1.79 8.98 5.28
C LEU A 51 -0.65 9.29 4.30
N LEU A 52 -0.96 9.47 3.01
CA LEU A 52 0.01 9.78 1.96
C LEU A 52 0.20 11.29 1.74
N GLU A 53 -0.52 12.14 2.46
CA GLU A 53 -0.27 13.60 2.51
C GLU A 53 0.84 13.96 3.52
N ASP A 54 1.34 12.97 4.27
CA ASP A 54 2.41 13.15 5.25
C ASP A 54 3.80 13.27 4.61
N SER A 55 4.63 14.12 5.22
CA SER A 55 6.04 14.42 4.95
C SER A 55 6.99 13.19 4.82
N GLU A 56 6.58 12.01 5.29
CA GLU A 56 7.37 10.78 5.21
C GLU A 56 7.21 10.03 3.87
N LEU A 57 6.26 10.44 3.03
CA LEU A 57 6.07 9.91 1.67
C LEU A 57 7.37 9.99 0.86
N ASP A 58 8.02 11.14 0.90
CA ASP A 58 9.26 11.43 0.18
C ASP A 58 10.36 10.42 0.50
N LYS A 59 10.47 9.98 1.76
CA LYS A 59 11.45 8.97 2.16
C LYS A 59 11.14 7.61 1.56
N LYS A 60 9.87 7.22 1.50
CA LYS A 60 9.44 5.95 0.89
C LYS A 60 9.66 5.97 -0.62
N VAL A 61 9.30 7.07 -1.27
CA VAL A 61 9.55 7.29 -2.70
C VAL A 61 11.06 7.21 -2.97
N LYS A 62 11.88 7.96 -2.22
CA LYS A 62 13.34 7.94 -2.35
C LYS A 62 13.95 6.56 -2.11
N LEU A 63 13.44 5.79 -1.15
CA LEU A 63 13.95 4.45 -0.86
C LEU A 63 13.71 3.47 -2.01
N ILE A 64 12.57 3.58 -2.68
CA ILE A 64 12.15 2.69 -3.77
C ILE A 64 12.77 3.14 -5.09
N PHE A 65 12.60 4.43 -5.43
CA PHE A 65 12.93 5.01 -6.72
C PHE A 65 14.29 5.74 -6.74
N GLY A 66 14.98 5.85 -5.60
CA GLY A 66 16.27 6.54 -5.48
C GLY A 66 16.16 8.07 -5.35
N GLU A 67 15.11 8.65 -5.92
CA GLU A 67 14.82 10.08 -5.92
C GLU A 67 13.34 10.37 -5.70
N VAL A 68 13.05 11.60 -5.24
CA VAL A 68 11.69 12.09 -5.05
C VAL A 68 11.33 12.98 -6.24
N THR A 69 10.77 12.36 -7.26
CA THR A 69 10.20 13.06 -8.42
C THR A 69 8.68 13.01 -8.35
N GLU A 70 8.03 13.90 -9.09
CA GLU A 70 6.57 13.88 -9.21
C GLU A 70 6.09 12.53 -9.77
N GLU A 71 6.79 12.00 -10.77
CA GLU A 71 6.52 10.70 -11.36
C GLU A 71 6.66 9.56 -10.33
N ALA A 72 7.78 9.49 -9.61
CA ALA A 72 8.02 8.45 -8.60
C ALA A 72 6.97 8.52 -7.47
N THR A 73 6.58 9.74 -7.08
CA THR A 73 5.55 9.98 -6.07
C THR A 73 4.19 9.52 -6.57
N MET A 74 3.82 9.86 -7.81
CA MET A 74 2.58 9.41 -8.43
C MET A 74 2.53 7.89 -8.54
N LEU A 75 3.62 7.24 -8.98
CA LEU A 75 3.71 5.79 -9.09
C LEU A 75 3.53 5.11 -7.73
N TYR A 76 4.16 5.64 -6.68
CA TYR A 76 3.97 5.12 -5.33
C TYR A 76 2.51 5.22 -4.88
N LYS A 77 1.89 6.42 -4.97
CA LYS A 77 0.48 6.61 -4.57
C LYS A 77 -0.45 5.73 -5.39
N LYS A 78 -0.25 5.66 -6.71
CA LYS A 78 -1.06 4.84 -7.63
C LYS A 78 -0.95 3.36 -7.30
N SER A 79 0.23 2.86 -6.97
CA SER A 79 0.43 1.46 -6.60
C SER A 79 -0.38 1.05 -5.37
N LYS A 80 -0.40 1.88 -4.33
CA LYS A 80 -1.15 1.61 -3.10
C LYS A 80 -2.66 1.62 -3.36
N LYS A 81 -3.15 2.60 -4.13
CA LYS A 81 -4.58 2.66 -4.54
C LYS A 81 -4.99 1.45 -5.39
N MET A 82 -4.18 1.10 -6.38
CA MET A 82 -4.44 -0.01 -7.28
C MET A 82 -4.43 -1.35 -6.55
N LEU A 83 -3.51 -1.53 -5.59
CA LEU A 83 -3.48 -2.70 -4.71
C LEU A 83 -4.80 -2.86 -3.94
N ILE A 84 -5.30 -1.79 -3.30
CA ILE A 84 -6.60 -1.82 -2.58
C ILE A 84 -7.73 -2.23 -3.53
N LYS A 85 -7.79 -1.63 -4.72
CA LYS A 85 -8.84 -1.92 -5.70
C LYS A 85 -8.81 -3.37 -6.16
N LYS A 86 -7.63 -3.90 -6.54
CA LYS A 86 -7.49 -5.30 -6.96
C LYS A 86 -7.79 -6.28 -5.83
N LEU A 87 -7.41 -5.97 -4.58
CA LEU A 87 -7.77 -6.80 -3.43
C LEU A 87 -9.29 -6.85 -3.24
N SER A 88 -10.00 -5.74 -3.50
CA SER A 88 -11.46 -5.71 -3.49
C SER A 88 -12.07 -6.56 -4.61
N GLU A 89 -11.57 -6.42 -5.85
CA GLU A 89 -12.04 -7.20 -6.99
C GLU A 89 -11.83 -8.70 -6.74
N LEU A 90 -10.65 -9.05 -6.23
CA LEU A 90 -10.35 -10.44 -5.85
C LEU A 90 -11.29 -10.92 -4.75
N ARG A 91 -11.57 -10.08 -3.73
CA ARG A 91 -12.49 -10.42 -2.64
C ARG A 91 -13.91 -10.73 -3.13
N GLU A 92 -14.38 -10.05 -4.16
CA GLU A 92 -15.69 -10.34 -4.74
C GLU A 92 -15.73 -11.71 -5.42
N ALA A 93 -14.58 -12.20 -5.90
CA ALA A 93 -14.44 -13.50 -6.54
C ALA A 93 -14.11 -14.65 -5.57
N VAL A 94 -13.53 -14.37 -4.40
CA VAL A 94 -13.05 -15.41 -3.46
C VAL A 94 -13.49 -15.18 -2.02
N THR A 95 -13.73 -16.27 -1.30
CA THR A 95 -14.14 -16.24 0.12
C THR A 95 -13.03 -15.78 1.06
N SER A 96 -11.76 -15.95 0.67
CA SER A 96 -10.58 -15.56 1.46
C SER A 96 -9.35 -15.33 0.58
N ILE A 97 -8.50 -14.39 1.01
CA ILE A 97 -7.25 -14.01 0.35
C ILE A 97 -6.07 -14.54 1.17
N ASP A 98 -5.47 -15.65 0.76
CA ASP A 98 -4.23 -16.14 1.36
C ASP A 98 -3.00 -15.37 0.84
N LYS A 99 -1.82 -15.80 1.29
CA LYS A 99 -0.54 -15.20 0.92
C LYS A 99 -0.30 -15.22 -0.59
N GLU A 100 -0.58 -16.35 -1.21
CA GLU A 100 -0.31 -16.58 -2.64
C GLU A 100 -1.20 -15.66 -3.48
N LYS A 101 -2.49 -15.61 -3.15
CA LYS A 101 -3.45 -14.67 -3.75
C LYS A 101 -3.04 -13.21 -3.59
N TYR A 102 -2.55 -12.83 -2.40
CA TYR A 102 -2.04 -11.48 -2.17
C TYR A 102 -0.78 -11.19 -3.03
N GLU A 103 0.18 -12.11 -3.08
CA GLU A 103 1.39 -11.97 -3.89
C GLU A 103 1.08 -11.86 -5.38
N THR A 104 0.07 -12.60 -5.88
CA THR A 104 -0.45 -12.47 -7.25
C THR A 104 -1.01 -11.07 -7.50
N VAL A 105 -1.82 -10.53 -6.58
CA VAL A 105 -2.34 -9.16 -6.72
C VAL A 105 -1.21 -8.13 -6.74
N VAL A 106 -0.21 -8.28 -5.87
CA VAL A 106 0.96 -7.40 -5.83
C VAL A 106 1.74 -7.48 -7.15
N HIS A 107 1.97 -8.68 -7.66
CA HIS A 107 2.60 -8.90 -8.95
C HIS A 107 1.83 -8.17 -10.06
N ASP A 108 0.53 -8.41 -10.17
CA ASP A 108 -0.30 -7.81 -11.20
C ASP A 108 -0.36 -6.28 -11.11
N THR A 109 -0.42 -5.73 -9.89
CA THR A 109 -0.33 -4.28 -9.68
C THR A 109 0.96 -3.72 -10.26
N VAL A 110 2.10 -4.35 -9.98
CA VAL A 110 3.40 -3.87 -10.46
C VAL A 110 3.55 -4.06 -11.96
N GLU A 111 3.08 -5.18 -12.53
CA GLU A 111 3.12 -5.42 -13.98
C GLU A 111 2.26 -4.41 -14.77
N ILE A 112 1.10 -4.02 -14.24
CA ILE A 112 0.30 -2.94 -14.85
C ILE A 112 1.06 -1.62 -14.80
N LEU A 113 1.65 -1.29 -13.65
CA LEU A 113 2.42 -0.04 -13.50
C LEU A 113 3.65 -0.02 -14.40
N LYS A 114 4.36 -1.15 -14.57
CA LYS A 114 5.49 -1.27 -15.52
C LYS A 114 5.05 -0.89 -16.92
N LYS A 115 3.92 -1.45 -17.38
CA LYS A 115 3.35 -1.19 -18.70
C LYS A 115 2.89 0.26 -18.88
N GLU A 116 2.16 0.81 -17.90
CA GLU A 116 1.65 2.18 -17.95
C GLU A 116 2.75 3.23 -17.90
N ALA A 117 3.73 3.03 -17.01
CA ALA A 117 4.87 3.94 -16.85
C ALA A 117 5.93 3.75 -17.94
N LYS A 118 5.83 2.68 -18.74
CA LYS A 118 6.89 2.21 -19.64
C LYS A 118 8.24 2.11 -18.91
N LYS A 119 8.20 1.73 -17.63
CA LYS A 119 9.33 1.73 -16.72
C LYS A 119 9.52 0.33 -16.16
N GLU A 120 10.70 -0.22 -16.36
CA GLU A 120 11.09 -1.53 -15.83
C GLU A 120 12.37 -1.41 -14.99
N GLY A 121 12.74 -2.51 -14.33
CA GLY A 121 14.01 -2.60 -13.61
C GLY A 121 13.89 -2.53 -12.08
N LYS A 122 15.01 -2.23 -11.43
CA LYS A 122 15.21 -2.43 -9.98
C LYS A 122 14.21 -1.67 -9.11
N GLU A 123 13.71 -0.53 -9.56
CA GLU A 123 12.74 0.28 -8.82
C GLU A 123 11.38 -0.41 -8.72
N MET A 124 10.92 -1.03 -9.81
CA MET A 124 9.65 -1.77 -9.84
C MET A 124 9.75 -3.07 -9.04
N GLU A 125 10.92 -3.73 -9.04
CA GLU A 125 11.18 -4.86 -8.16
C GLU A 125 11.18 -4.44 -6.68
N LYS A 126 11.80 -3.30 -6.34
CA LYS A 126 11.74 -2.74 -4.98
C LYS A 126 10.32 -2.37 -4.57
N LEU A 127 9.52 -1.82 -5.49
CA LEU A 127 8.11 -1.52 -5.24
C LEU A 127 7.32 -2.80 -4.93
N LYS A 128 7.51 -3.84 -5.74
CA LYS A 128 6.93 -5.18 -5.54
C LYS A 128 7.31 -5.75 -4.17
N GLU A 129 8.59 -5.68 -3.81
CA GLU A 129 9.07 -6.12 -2.50
C GLU A 129 8.42 -5.34 -1.35
N GLU A 130 8.33 -4.01 -1.45
CA GLU A 130 7.72 -3.19 -0.40
C GLU A 130 6.23 -3.54 -0.21
N LEU A 131 5.49 -3.73 -1.29
CA LEU A 131 4.09 -4.16 -1.23
C LEU A 131 3.96 -5.59 -0.65
N SER A 132 4.87 -6.49 -1.01
CA SER A 132 4.89 -7.88 -0.51
C SER A 132 5.24 -7.96 0.97
N LYS A 133 6.11 -7.07 1.46
CA LYS A 133 6.51 -7.01 2.87
C LYS A 133 5.33 -6.69 3.79
N GLU A 134 4.29 -6.01 3.30
CA GLU A 134 3.10 -5.73 4.10
C GLU A 134 2.39 -7.03 4.53
N TRP A 135 2.38 -8.07 3.69
CA TRP A 135 1.86 -9.39 4.08
C TRP A 135 2.68 -10.05 5.19
N LYS A 136 4.00 -9.91 5.18
CA LYS A 136 4.86 -10.47 6.23
C LYS A 136 4.59 -9.78 7.58
N LYS A 137 4.42 -8.45 7.57
CA LYS A 137 4.08 -7.69 8.79
C LYS A 137 2.72 -8.11 9.35
N LEU A 138 1.76 -8.43 8.48
CA LEU A 138 0.45 -8.97 8.86
C LEU A 138 0.51 -10.33 9.55
N ALA A 139 1.21 -11.28 8.93
CA ALA A 139 1.34 -12.62 9.47
C ALA A 139 2.07 -12.61 10.83
N ALA A 140 3.01 -11.68 11.02
CA ALA A 140 3.71 -11.49 12.29
C ALA A 140 2.83 -10.87 13.39
N ALA A 141 1.93 -9.94 13.04
CA ALA A 141 1.02 -9.30 14.01
C ALA A 141 0.00 -10.28 14.62
N LYS A 142 -0.37 -11.36 13.92
CA LYS A 142 -1.26 -12.42 14.44
C LYS A 142 -0.65 -13.34 15.51
N LYS A 143 0.68 -13.34 15.68
CA LYS A 143 1.39 -14.24 16.61
C LYS A 143 1.66 -13.62 18.00
N LYS A 144 1.14 -12.42 18.27
CA LYS A 144 1.27 -11.74 19.56
C LYS A 144 -0.05 -11.71 20.31
#